data_AF-A0A3B4C9I5-F1
#
_entry.id   AF-A0A3B4C9I5-F1
#
_cell.length_a   1.000
_cell.length_b   1.000
_cell.length_c   1.000
_cell.angle_alpha   90.00
_cell.angle_beta   90.00
_cell.angle_gamma   90.00
#
_symmetry.space_group_name_H-M   'P 1'
#
loop_
_entity.id
_entity.type
_entity.pdbx_description
1 polymer ?
#
loop_
_entity_poly.entity_id
_entity_poly.type
_entity_poly.pdbx_seq_one_letter_code
_entity_poly.pdbx_strand_id
1 'polypeptide(L)'
;MWDFKICLWPFLLLFLIVLLLRWDKVGYFVKEGMRLVAWNIWITTCWTLKLPRSVLFNTPGDQESEVKLFCKPTALASYIKQHCHTLAHSPVARWPRTDLHLQILFNLMWPTEEDGGVYFTRDNLLLQDGGIIALDWAVGQIDQKAQAKKDHPPGGRVLGCHTSNPPIIILIPNALGKITQHFLSLCCLALQQGFYPVVFHRRGHGSCPLTTPRYQQFGDPSDLVQAVAYLRNRHPSSVLLAVSEGSGSGLLLSYLGEYGSASCLLAAACISPVFHGQTWFETPLPWLYNEAALLYHKLQLSRYATALSSVMDIETILCSRSLQDMERLIFCSARQQDNYEMNTLDQAREPRSRSSMKPDWASYWDRNEPLRDADEVAVPVLCLCSSDDPLLPPSSTLPLSLFQNSPYFFLALTTRGSHCGFMQEKHGGTECWSHESVLEYFQAVGNFFKVEERNFVGQGAVQGLRQRTCTVLPRKRRAVMFRRDRPVFGPKRQHSVHSGLVPFEEEHDTFTWNRSYTR
;
A
#
# COMPACT_ATOMS: atom_id res chain seq x y z
N MET A 1 -32.91 -45.06 44.75
CA MET A 1 -31.68 -44.37 45.22
C MET A 1 -30.48 -44.51 44.28
N TRP A 2 -30.42 -45.53 43.42
CA TRP A 2 -29.32 -45.70 42.46
C TRP A 2 -29.46 -44.83 41.20
N ASP A 3 -30.68 -44.52 40.76
CA ASP A 3 -30.94 -43.73 39.54
C ASP A 3 -30.49 -42.26 39.67
N PHE A 4 -30.55 -41.70 40.89
CA PHE A 4 -30.10 -40.33 41.16
C PHE A 4 -28.58 -40.20 41.11
N LYS A 5 -27.84 -41.25 41.51
CA LYS A 5 -26.37 -41.26 41.46
C LYS A 5 -25.87 -41.35 40.02
N ILE A 6 -26.52 -42.15 39.17
CA ILE A 6 -26.17 -42.30 37.75
C ILE A 6 -26.39 -40.97 36.98
N CYS A 7 -27.43 -40.22 37.33
CA CYS A 7 -27.71 -38.92 36.72
C CYS A 7 -26.74 -37.80 37.17
N LEU A 8 -26.15 -37.90 38.38
CA LEU A 8 -25.22 -36.90 38.92
C LEU A 8 -23.77 -37.06 38.44
N TRP A 9 -23.39 -38.28 38.05
CA TRP A 9 -22.04 -38.60 37.53
C TRP A 9 -21.59 -37.73 36.34
N PRO A 10 -22.39 -37.48 35.29
CA PRO A 10 -21.97 -36.61 34.18
C PRO A 10 -21.76 -35.16 34.62
N PHE A 11 -22.54 -34.64 35.56
CA PHE A 11 -22.34 -33.30 36.12
C PHE A 11 -21.08 -33.20 36.98
N LEU A 12 -20.80 -34.23 37.77
CA LEU A 12 -19.58 -34.31 38.59
C LEU A 12 -18.32 -34.47 37.70
N LEU A 13 -18.41 -35.24 36.61
CA LEU A 13 -17.37 -35.37 35.60
C LEU A 13 -17.12 -34.04 34.88
N LEU A 14 -18.18 -33.34 34.45
CA LEU A 14 -18.07 -32.03 33.80
C LEU A 14 -17.43 -31.01 34.77
N PHE A 15 -17.83 -31.02 36.04
CA PHE A 15 -17.26 -30.16 37.07
C PHE A 15 -15.77 -30.46 37.33
N LEU A 16 -15.39 -31.73 37.39
CA LEU A 16 -13.98 -32.15 37.49
C LEU A 16 -13.17 -31.76 36.25
N ILE A 17 -13.74 -31.88 35.04
CA ILE A 17 -13.12 -31.43 33.80
C ILE A 17 -12.92 -29.91 33.83
N VAL A 18 -13.91 -29.14 34.28
CA VAL A 18 -13.80 -27.67 34.42
C VAL A 18 -12.73 -27.29 35.45
N LEU A 19 -12.64 -28.00 36.58
CA LEU A 19 -11.60 -27.79 37.59
C LEU A 19 -10.20 -28.16 37.07
N LEU A 20 -10.08 -29.25 36.32
CA LEU A 20 -8.84 -29.64 35.66
C LEU A 20 -8.42 -28.63 34.59
N LEU A 21 -9.36 -28.11 33.80
CA LEU A 21 -9.10 -27.07 32.79
C LEU A 21 -8.75 -25.71 33.41
N ARG A 22 -9.20 -25.44 34.65
CA ARG A 22 -8.79 -24.26 35.43
C ARG A 22 -7.38 -24.36 35.99
N TRP A 23 -6.73 -25.53 35.89
CA TRP A 23 -5.34 -25.67 36.27
C TRP A 23 -4.45 -25.18 35.13
N ASP A 24 -3.71 -24.08 35.35
CA ASP A 24 -2.96 -23.37 34.30
C ASP A 24 -2.10 -24.28 33.42
N LYS A 25 -1.48 -25.32 34.01
CA LYS A 25 -0.67 -26.29 33.26
C LYS A 25 -1.51 -27.21 32.38
N VAL A 26 -2.63 -27.72 32.87
CA VAL A 26 -3.52 -28.61 32.11
C VAL A 26 -4.24 -27.83 31.01
N GLY A 27 -4.73 -26.63 31.32
CA GLY A 27 -5.30 -25.71 30.33
C GLY A 27 -4.30 -25.36 29.23
N TYR A 28 -3.02 -25.14 29.57
CA TYR A 28 -1.95 -24.95 28.59
C TYR A 28 -1.75 -26.17 27.68
N PHE A 29 -1.61 -27.38 28.24
CA PHE A 29 -1.43 -28.60 27.45
C PHE A 29 -2.62 -28.91 26.55
N VAL A 30 -3.85 -28.73 27.04
CA VAL A 30 -5.07 -28.92 26.23
C VAL A 30 -5.12 -27.89 25.10
N LYS A 31 -4.81 -26.62 25.37
CA LYS A 31 -4.77 -25.57 24.34
C LYS A 31 -3.73 -25.85 23.27
N GLU A 32 -2.53 -26.28 23.65
CA GLU A 32 -1.47 -26.61 22.71
C GLU A 32 -1.79 -27.89 21.91
N GLY A 33 -2.40 -28.89 22.54
CA GLY A 33 -2.89 -30.09 21.87
C GLY A 33 -3.98 -29.80 20.83
N MET A 34 -4.99 -28.99 21.19
CA MET A 34 -6.02 -28.54 20.24
C MET A 34 -5.41 -27.74 19.08
N ARG A 35 -4.40 -26.91 19.37
CA ARG A 35 -3.69 -26.13 18.37
C ARG A 35 -2.93 -27.00 17.38
N LEU A 36 -2.26 -28.06 17.85
CA LEU A 36 -1.60 -29.06 17.00
C LEU A 36 -2.58 -29.80 16.11
N VAL A 37 -3.74 -30.23 16.66
CA VAL A 37 -4.79 -30.89 15.88
C VAL A 37 -5.35 -29.94 14.81
N ALA A 38 -5.68 -28.71 15.19
CA ALA A 38 -6.20 -27.69 14.27
C ALA A 38 -5.17 -27.33 13.19
N TRP A 39 -3.88 -27.26 13.54
CA TRP A 39 -2.80 -27.07 12.57
C TRP A 39 -2.72 -28.22 11.56
N ASN A 40 -2.76 -29.48 12.02
CA ASN A 40 -2.73 -30.63 11.11
C ASN A 40 -3.94 -30.62 10.17
N ILE A 41 -5.14 -30.35 10.68
CA ILE A 41 -6.35 -30.20 9.86
C ILE A 41 -6.16 -29.06 8.86
N TRP A 42 -5.65 -27.92 9.28
CA TRP A 42 -5.40 -26.77 8.42
C TRP A 42 -4.40 -27.09 7.30
N ILE A 43 -3.27 -27.72 7.61
CA ILE A 43 -2.27 -28.13 6.63
C ILE A 43 -2.85 -29.13 5.63
N THR A 44 -3.64 -30.11 6.09
CA THR A 44 -4.32 -31.03 5.17
C THR A 44 -5.30 -30.29 4.26
N THR A 45 -6.00 -29.28 4.79
CA THR A 45 -6.92 -28.43 4.01
C THR A 45 -6.17 -27.58 2.98
N CYS A 46 -5.05 -26.94 3.34
CA CYS A 46 -4.22 -26.20 2.38
C CYS A 46 -3.68 -27.13 1.29
N TRP A 47 -3.28 -28.35 1.65
CA TRP A 47 -2.80 -29.34 0.69
C TRP A 47 -3.90 -29.80 -0.28
N THR A 48 -5.12 -30.08 0.21
CA THR A 48 -6.25 -30.45 -0.65
C THR A 48 -6.67 -29.29 -1.56
N LEU A 49 -6.60 -28.05 -1.07
CA LEU A 49 -6.87 -26.84 -1.84
C LEU A 49 -5.68 -26.39 -2.70
N LYS A 50 -4.57 -27.12 -2.76
CA LYS A 50 -3.35 -26.76 -3.51
C LYS A 50 -2.84 -25.33 -3.20
N LEU A 51 -3.03 -24.87 -1.97
CA LEU A 51 -2.52 -23.59 -1.50
C LEU A 51 -1.02 -23.73 -1.15
N PRO A 52 -0.20 -22.68 -1.36
CA PRO A 52 1.18 -22.62 -0.89
C PRO A 52 1.31 -23.09 0.56
N ARG A 53 2.36 -23.84 0.90
CA ARG A 53 2.52 -24.32 2.28
C ARG A 53 2.91 -23.15 3.18
N SER A 54 2.23 -22.98 4.32
CA SER A 54 2.77 -22.20 5.42
C SER A 54 3.99 -22.92 5.98
N VAL A 55 5.16 -22.32 5.76
CA VAL A 55 6.43 -22.87 6.22
C VAL A 55 6.53 -22.53 7.72
N LEU A 56 6.49 -23.57 8.57
CA LEU A 56 6.73 -23.58 10.03
C LEU A 56 5.50 -23.55 10.96
N PHE A 57 5.32 -24.67 11.67
CA PHE A 57 4.73 -24.68 13.01
C PHE A 57 5.79 -24.10 13.95
N ASN A 58 5.61 -22.87 14.45
CA ASN A 58 6.60 -22.21 15.30
C ASN A 58 6.95 -23.11 16.50
N THR A 59 8.16 -23.67 16.50
CA THR A 59 8.79 -24.19 17.72
C THR A 59 9.26 -22.98 18.55
N PRO A 60 9.27 -23.07 19.89
CA PRO A 60 9.85 -22.04 20.74
C PRO A 60 11.37 -22.02 20.53
N GLY A 61 11.83 -21.31 19.51
CA GLY A 61 13.22 -21.29 19.05
C GLY A 61 13.42 -20.71 17.64
N ASP A 62 12.36 -20.43 16.88
CA ASP A 62 12.48 -19.70 15.61
C ASP A 62 13.07 -18.30 15.86
N GLN A 63 14.32 -18.13 15.41
CA GLN A 63 15.14 -16.93 15.57
C GLN A 63 14.37 -15.65 15.19
N GLU A 64 14.55 -14.62 16.02
CA GLU A 64 14.07 -13.25 15.77
C GLU A 64 14.37 -12.85 14.33
N SER A 65 13.32 -12.82 13.51
CA SER A 65 13.48 -12.60 12.07
C SER A 65 13.63 -11.12 11.79
N GLU A 66 14.84 -10.58 11.86
CA GLU A 66 15.13 -9.14 11.70
C GLU A 66 14.50 -8.51 10.44
N VAL A 67 13.99 -7.27 10.58
CA VAL A 67 13.47 -6.48 9.46
C VAL A 67 14.66 -5.95 8.64
N LYS A 68 14.74 -6.31 7.36
CA LYS A 68 15.82 -5.85 6.48
C LYS A 68 15.43 -4.54 5.82
N LEU A 69 16.06 -3.45 6.21
CA LEU A 69 15.85 -2.13 5.61
C LEU A 69 16.85 -1.87 4.46
N PHE A 70 16.36 -1.83 3.23
CA PHE A 70 17.11 -1.43 2.04
C PHE A 70 16.82 0.03 1.71
N CYS A 71 17.85 0.86 1.72
CA CYS A 71 17.77 2.27 1.37
C CYS A 71 19.17 2.80 1.03
N LYS A 72 19.25 3.83 0.19
CA LYS A 72 20.48 4.62 0.05
C LYS A 72 20.82 5.29 1.38
N PRO A 73 22.09 5.24 1.85
CA PRO A 73 22.49 5.97 3.05
C PRO A 73 22.33 7.48 2.83
N THR A 74 21.43 8.10 3.58
CA THR A 74 21.16 9.55 3.57
C THR A 74 20.89 10.02 4.99
N ALA A 75 20.91 11.34 5.23
CA ALA A 75 20.58 11.90 6.54
C ALA A 75 19.17 11.47 7.01
N LEU A 76 18.17 11.51 6.11
CA LEU A 76 16.83 11.03 6.38
C LEU A 76 16.80 9.52 6.68
N ALA A 77 17.55 8.71 5.93
CA ALA A 77 17.63 7.27 6.18
C ALA A 77 18.16 6.95 7.58
N SER A 78 19.23 7.63 8.00
CA SER A 78 19.80 7.50 9.34
C SER A 78 18.81 7.98 10.41
N TYR A 79 18.09 9.07 10.15
CA TYR A 79 17.06 9.59 11.05
C TYR A 79 15.89 8.60 11.23
N ILE A 80 15.40 8.01 10.12
CA ILE A 80 14.34 6.99 10.15
C ILE A 80 14.82 5.77 10.96
N LYS A 81 16.03 5.27 10.73
CA LYS A 81 16.59 4.14 11.49
C LYS A 81 16.66 4.41 12.99
N GLN A 82 16.94 5.66 13.39
CA GLN A 82 17.06 6.05 14.79
C GLN A 82 15.70 6.29 15.47
N HIS A 83 14.72 6.80 14.72
CA HIS A 83 13.45 7.28 15.26
C HIS A 83 12.24 6.41 14.95
N CYS A 84 12.37 5.39 14.09
CA CYS A 84 11.31 4.41 13.82
C CYS A 84 11.65 3.09 14.51
N HIS A 85 11.20 2.95 15.76
CA HIS A 85 11.49 1.78 16.58
C HIS A 85 10.81 0.51 16.05
N THR A 86 9.62 0.63 15.45
CA THR A 86 8.93 -0.54 14.89
C THR A 86 9.70 -1.13 13.71
N LEU A 87 10.42 -0.32 12.93
CA LEU A 87 11.25 -0.82 11.82
C LEU A 87 12.50 -1.56 12.27
N ALA A 88 12.89 -1.43 13.55
CA ALA A 88 14.00 -2.19 14.13
C ALA A 88 13.58 -3.59 14.61
N HIS A 89 12.29 -3.81 14.88
CA HIS A 89 11.79 -5.05 15.45
C HIS A 89 10.76 -5.71 14.53
N SER A 90 10.92 -7.01 14.31
CA SER A 90 10.01 -7.77 13.46
C SER A 90 8.67 -8.02 14.14
N PRO A 91 7.56 -8.08 13.38
CA PRO A 91 6.30 -8.56 13.92
C PRO A 91 6.45 -10.01 14.39
N VAL A 92 6.21 -10.23 15.68
CA VAL A 92 6.13 -11.58 16.26
C VAL A 92 4.68 -11.87 16.57
N ALA A 93 4.13 -12.89 15.91
CA ALA A 93 2.86 -13.49 16.25
C ALA A 93 3.01 -15.01 16.33
N ARG A 94 1.97 -15.68 16.82
CA ARG A 94 1.90 -17.15 16.88
C ARG A 94 0.76 -17.65 16.01
N TRP A 95 0.90 -18.85 15.45
CA TRP A 95 -0.22 -19.52 14.75
C TRP A 95 -1.46 -19.58 15.65
N PRO A 96 -2.68 -19.27 15.17
CA PRO A 96 -3.09 -19.11 13.76
C PRO A 96 -2.79 -17.75 13.12
N ARG A 97 -2.38 -16.75 13.89
CA ARG A 97 -2.26 -15.37 13.40
C ARG A 97 -1.11 -15.13 12.44
N THR A 98 -0.09 -15.98 12.48
CA THR A 98 1.03 -15.96 11.52
C THR A 98 0.75 -16.73 10.25
N ASP A 99 -0.35 -17.47 10.16
CA ASP A 99 -0.62 -18.24 8.96
C ASP A 99 -0.92 -17.30 7.81
N LEU A 100 -0.27 -17.56 6.67
CA LEU A 100 -0.32 -16.67 5.52
C LEU A 100 -1.75 -16.58 4.96
N HIS A 101 -2.44 -17.72 4.89
CA HIS A 101 -3.75 -17.84 4.27
C HIS A 101 -4.84 -17.38 5.21
N LEU A 102 -4.73 -17.66 6.52
CA LEU A 102 -5.69 -17.16 7.50
C LEU A 102 -5.67 -15.63 7.59
N GLN A 103 -4.51 -14.98 7.47
CA GLN A 103 -4.44 -13.52 7.41
C GLN A 103 -5.21 -12.96 6.20
N ILE A 104 -4.99 -13.54 5.00
CA ILE A 104 -5.69 -13.11 3.78
C ILE A 104 -7.20 -13.38 3.88
N LEU A 105 -7.59 -14.58 4.33
CA LEU A 105 -8.98 -14.98 4.46
C LEU A 105 -9.71 -14.13 5.50
N PHE A 106 -9.08 -13.85 6.64
CA PHE A 106 -9.64 -12.96 7.65
C PHE A 106 -9.82 -11.54 7.08
N ASN A 107 -8.81 -11.03 6.37
CA ASN A 107 -8.87 -9.70 5.77
C ASN A 107 -9.93 -9.57 4.66
N LEU A 108 -10.15 -10.65 3.88
CA LEU A 108 -11.04 -10.66 2.72
C LEU A 108 -12.47 -11.09 3.06
N MET A 109 -12.65 -12.13 3.88
CA MET A 109 -13.94 -12.80 4.06
C MET A 109 -14.73 -12.26 5.25
N TRP A 110 -14.06 -11.75 6.28
CA TRP A 110 -14.78 -11.29 7.46
C TRP A 110 -15.54 -10.00 7.13
N PRO A 111 -16.86 -9.93 7.41
CA PRO A 111 -17.63 -8.73 7.12
C PRO A 111 -17.01 -7.55 7.84
N THR A 112 -16.82 -6.45 7.10
CA THR A 112 -16.65 -5.11 7.67
C THR A 112 -18.00 -4.72 8.25
N GLU A 113 -18.39 -5.31 9.38
CA GLU A 113 -19.57 -4.86 10.10
C GLU A 113 -19.45 -3.36 10.38
N GLU A 114 -20.58 -2.67 10.42
CA GLU A 114 -20.68 -1.27 10.87
C GLU A 114 -20.10 -1.07 12.29
N ASP A 115 -19.76 -2.17 12.97
CA ASP A 115 -19.07 -2.29 14.26
C ASP A 115 -17.53 -2.21 14.20
N GLY A 116 -16.92 -1.99 13.02
CA GLY A 116 -15.48 -1.72 12.87
C GLY A 116 -14.99 -0.46 13.61
N GLY A 117 -15.89 0.22 14.32
CA GLY A 117 -15.58 1.33 15.21
C GLY A 117 -15.14 2.58 14.48
N VAL A 118 -15.35 2.71 13.17
CA VAL A 118 -15.01 3.90 12.38
C VAL A 118 -16.20 4.35 11.55
N TYR A 119 -16.69 5.56 11.81
CA TYR A 119 -17.72 6.20 11.00
C TYR A 119 -17.12 7.00 9.86
N PHE A 120 -17.68 6.86 8.65
CA PHE A 120 -17.25 7.60 7.47
C PHE A 120 -18.27 8.68 7.06
N THR A 121 -17.78 9.87 6.71
CA THR A 121 -18.57 10.88 6.00
C THR A 121 -18.05 11.04 4.58
N ARG A 122 -18.95 10.96 3.61
CA ARG A 122 -18.60 10.96 2.19
C ARG A 122 -18.69 12.35 1.56
N ASP A 123 -17.61 12.74 0.90
CA ASP A 123 -17.61 13.81 -0.09
C ASP A 123 -17.58 13.19 -1.50
N ASN A 124 -18.50 13.60 -2.38
CA ASN A 124 -18.44 13.23 -3.80
C ASN A 124 -17.78 14.37 -4.58
N LEU A 125 -16.64 14.10 -5.22
CA LEU A 125 -15.92 15.08 -6.01
C LEU A 125 -16.26 14.90 -7.50
N LEU A 126 -16.80 15.95 -8.10
CA LEU A 126 -16.98 16.05 -9.55
C LEU A 126 -15.64 16.41 -10.21
N LEU A 127 -15.21 15.58 -11.14
CA LEU A 127 -13.97 15.72 -11.90
C LEU A 127 -14.21 16.55 -13.17
N GLN A 128 -13.11 17.02 -13.77
CA GLN A 128 -13.15 17.86 -14.98
C GLN A 128 -13.84 17.20 -16.18
N ASP A 129 -13.78 15.87 -16.29
CA ASP A 129 -14.44 15.10 -17.35
C ASP A 129 -15.90 14.72 -17.02
N GLY A 130 -16.47 15.27 -15.95
CA GLY A 130 -17.82 14.95 -15.47
C GLY A 130 -17.93 13.64 -14.67
N GLY A 131 -16.80 12.94 -14.47
CA GLY A 131 -16.73 11.76 -13.61
C GLY A 131 -16.92 12.13 -12.14
N ILE A 132 -17.41 11.19 -11.33
CA ILE A 132 -17.49 11.35 -9.88
C ILE A 132 -16.58 10.32 -9.21
N ILE A 133 -15.82 10.79 -8.22
CA ILE A 133 -15.13 9.95 -7.24
C ILE A 133 -15.66 10.25 -5.84
N ALA A 134 -15.42 9.33 -4.89
CA ALA A 134 -15.82 9.53 -3.50
C ALA A 134 -14.59 9.60 -2.58
N LEU A 135 -14.67 10.48 -1.58
CA LEU A 135 -13.71 10.65 -0.52
C LEU A 135 -14.42 10.39 0.81
N ASP A 136 -14.11 9.27 1.46
CA ASP A 136 -14.72 8.89 2.73
C ASP A 136 -13.80 9.29 3.89
N TRP A 137 -14.19 10.32 4.61
CA TRP A 137 -13.48 10.82 5.78
C TRP A 137 -13.83 10.01 7.01
N ALA A 138 -12.84 9.56 7.77
CA ALA A 138 -13.11 8.91 9.05
C ALA A 138 -13.37 9.98 10.14
N VAL A 139 -14.52 9.95 10.82
CA VAL A 139 -14.99 11.04 11.71
C VAL A 139 -15.10 10.66 13.18
N GLY A 140 -15.08 9.38 13.56
CA GLY A 140 -15.04 9.01 14.98
C GLY A 140 -15.12 7.52 15.29
N GLN A 141 -14.85 7.19 16.56
CA GLN A 141 -14.94 5.84 17.15
C GLN A 141 -16.06 5.75 18.18
N ILE A 142 -16.73 4.59 18.25
CA ILE A 142 -17.92 4.34 19.09
C ILE A 142 -17.70 4.64 20.59
N ASP A 143 -16.47 4.65 21.11
CA ASP A 143 -16.21 4.73 22.56
C ASP A 143 -15.49 6.00 23.08
N GLN A 144 -15.30 7.05 22.27
CA GLN A 144 -14.59 8.26 22.75
C GLN A 144 -15.38 9.18 23.70
N LYS A 145 -16.65 8.88 24.01
CA LYS A 145 -17.37 9.64 25.06
C LYS A 145 -16.89 9.35 26.49
N ALA A 146 -16.05 8.33 26.73
CA ALA A 146 -15.68 7.94 28.09
C ALA A 146 -14.20 8.19 28.48
N GLN A 147 -13.27 8.42 27.54
CA GLN A 147 -11.83 8.36 27.84
C GLN A 147 -10.96 9.56 27.40
N ALA A 148 -11.57 10.66 26.94
CA ALA A 148 -10.86 11.92 26.64
C ALA A 148 -10.44 12.73 27.91
N LYS A 149 -10.20 12.05 29.03
CA LYS A 149 -9.65 12.63 30.26
C LYS A 149 -8.65 11.64 30.86
N LYS A 150 -7.43 11.58 30.31
CA LYS A 150 -6.19 11.47 31.10
C LYS A 150 -4.94 11.47 30.21
N ASP A 151 -4.00 12.31 30.64
CA ASP A 151 -2.55 12.20 30.49
C ASP A 151 -1.92 12.68 29.16
N HIS A 152 -1.68 13.99 29.10
CA HIS A 152 -0.67 14.59 28.23
C HIS A 152 0.71 14.55 28.91
N PRO A 153 1.76 13.98 28.28
CA PRO A 153 3.12 14.39 28.60
C PRO A 153 3.42 15.76 27.95
N PRO A 154 4.14 16.67 28.62
CA PRO A 154 4.48 17.96 28.06
C PRO A 154 5.73 17.82 27.19
N GLY A 155 5.58 17.79 25.86
CA GLY A 155 6.74 17.82 24.97
C GLY A 155 6.41 17.71 23.48
N GLY A 156 6.62 18.79 22.72
CA GLY A 156 6.85 18.78 21.27
C GLY A 156 5.65 18.48 20.35
N ARG A 157 5.38 19.37 19.38
CA ARG A 157 4.35 19.19 18.33
C ARG A 157 4.77 18.15 17.28
N VAL A 158 4.63 16.86 17.61
CA VAL A 158 4.78 15.72 16.69
C VAL A 158 3.61 15.71 15.68
N LEU A 159 3.81 15.18 14.46
CA LEU A 159 2.72 14.95 13.50
C LEU A 159 1.70 13.98 14.13
N GLY A 160 0.39 14.22 14.07
CA GLY A 160 -0.58 13.33 14.74
C GLY A 160 -0.86 13.64 16.23
N CYS A 161 -0.68 14.89 16.67
CA CYS A 161 -1.37 15.36 17.88
C CYS A 161 -2.70 16.02 17.47
N HIS A 162 -3.75 15.90 18.29
CA HIS A 162 -5.01 16.62 18.07
C HIS A 162 -4.73 18.13 18.00
N THR A 163 -4.63 18.64 16.77
CA THR A 163 -4.33 20.04 16.47
C THR A 163 -5.46 20.62 15.64
N SER A 164 -5.50 21.95 15.54
CA SER A 164 -6.47 22.65 14.70
C SER A 164 -6.30 22.33 13.20
N ASN A 165 -5.15 21.80 12.78
CA ASN A 165 -4.86 21.40 11.39
C ASN A 165 -4.22 20.00 11.37
N PRO A 166 -5.02 18.94 11.59
CA PRO A 166 -4.48 17.58 11.61
C PRO A 166 -3.87 17.22 10.24
N PRO A 167 -2.78 16.44 10.20
CA PRO A 167 -2.23 15.90 8.96
C PRO A 167 -3.23 14.92 8.34
N ILE A 168 -3.49 15.09 7.03
CA ILE A 168 -4.43 14.28 6.29
C ILE A 168 -3.69 13.09 5.68
N ILE A 169 -4.21 11.88 5.92
CA ILE A 169 -3.69 10.66 5.29
C ILE A 169 -4.67 10.19 4.22
N ILE A 170 -4.25 10.24 2.97
CA ILE A 170 -5.01 9.69 1.84
C ILE A 170 -4.76 8.19 1.80
N LEU A 171 -5.81 7.40 2.07
CA LEU A 171 -5.75 5.95 2.06
C LEU A 171 -6.27 5.43 0.72
N ILE A 172 -5.42 4.70 -0.01
CA ILE A 172 -5.70 4.15 -1.34
C ILE A 172 -5.91 2.64 -1.21
N PRO A 173 -7.15 2.15 -1.37
CA PRO A 173 -7.45 0.72 -1.28
C PRO A 173 -6.89 -0.03 -2.50
N ASN A 174 -6.95 -1.36 -2.43
CA ASN A 174 -6.58 -2.25 -3.53
C ASN A 174 -7.29 -1.91 -4.86
N ALA A 175 -6.78 -2.46 -5.97
CA ALA A 175 -7.30 -2.27 -7.33
C ALA A 175 -8.73 -2.82 -7.55
N LEU A 176 -9.31 -3.53 -6.58
CA LEU A 176 -10.73 -3.90 -6.56
C LEU A 176 -11.60 -2.91 -5.78
N GLY A 177 -11.01 -1.93 -5.09
CA GLY A 177 -11.72 -0.89 -4.35
C GLY A 177 -12.46 -1.42 -3.11
N LYS A 178 -12.10 -2.62 -2.66
CA LYS A 178 -12.66 -3.24 -1.46
C LYS A 178 -11.96 -2.68 -0.24
N ILE A 179 -12.74 -2.19 0.73
CA ILE A 179 -12.24 -1.85 2.06
C ILE A 179 -12.06 -3.16 2.84
N THR A 180 -10.86 -3.40 3.34
CA THR A 180 -10.49 -4.61 4.10
C THR A 180 -10.51 -4.32 5.60
N GLN A 181 -10.46 -5.37 6.43
CA GLN A 181 -10.39 -5.22 7.89
C GLN A 181 -9.09 -4.55 8.35
N HIS A 182 -7.95 -4.91 7.73
CA HIS A 182 -6.67 -4.25 8.00
C HIS A 182 -6.74 -2.77 7.61
N PHE A 183 -7.36 -2.44 6.47
CA PHE A 183 -7.54 -1.06 6.06
C PHE A 183 -8.36 -0.23 7.06
N LEU A 184 -9.46 -0.79 7.62
CA LEU A 184 -10.23 -0.14 8.68
C LEU A 184 -9.43 0.02 9.98
N SER A 185 -8.66 -1.01 10.36
CA SER A 185 -7.78 -0.95 11.53
C SER A 185 -6.74 0.17 11.39
N LEU A 186 -6.17 0.37 10.19
CA LEU A 186 -5.28 1.50 9.89
C LEU A 186 -6.00 2.84 10.04
N CYS A 187 -7.25 2.97 9.56
CA CYS A 187 -8.05 4.18 9.76
C CYS A 187 -8.24 4.49 11.25
N CYS A 188 -8.61 3.48 12.03
CA CYS A 188 -8.85 3.60 13.46
C CYS A 188 -7.57 4.03 14.21
N LEU A 189 -6.45 3.37 13.93
CA LEU A 189 -5.16 3.70 14.54
C LEU A 189 -4.69 5.11 14.14
N ALA A 190 -4.87 5.50 12.88
CA ALA A 190 -4.54 6.84 12.41
C ALA A 190 -5.35 7.92 13.14
N LEU A 191 -6.65 7.71 13.35
CA LEU A 191 -7.51 8.61 14.13
C LEU A 191 -7.05 8.71 15.59
N GLN A 192 -6.72 7.59 16.22
CA GLN A 192 -6.22 7.55 17.60
C GLN A 192 -4.89 8.29 17.74
N GLN A 193 -4.04 8.24 16.72
CA GLN A 193 -2.80 8.99 16.63
C GLN A 193 -3.00 10.38 15.99
N GLY A 194 -4.19 10.99 16.09
CA GLY A 194 -4.42 12.39 15.72
C GLY A 194 -4.23 12.75 14.24
N PHE A 195 -4.17 11.77 13.35
CA PHE A 195 -4.25 11.98 11.91
C PHE A 195 -5.70 12.07 11.45
N TYR A 196 -5.91 12.64 10.26
CA TYR A 196 -7.22 12.69 9.63
C TYR A 196 -7.25 11.84 8.36
N PRO A 197 -7.64 10.55 8.46
CA PRO A 197 -7.62 9.66 7.30
C PRO A 197 -8.83 9.91 6.39
N VAL A 198 -8.57 9.88 5.08
CA VAL A 198 -9.56 9.99 4.01
C VAL A 198 -9.34 8.86 3.01
N VAL A 199 -10.37 8.05 2.78
CA VAL A 199 -10.33 6.93 1.85
C VAL A 199 -10.66 7.42 0.45
N PHE A 200 -9.75 7.17 -0.50
CA PHE A 200 -9.94 7.50 -1.90
C PHE A 200 -10.67 6.35 -2.62
N HIS A 201 -11.90 6.59 -3.05
CA HIS A 201 -12.67 5.66 -3.86
C HIS A 201 -12.63 6.06 -5.33
N ARG A 202 -12.21 5.10 -6.15
CA ARG A 202 -12.22 5.20 -7.60
C ARG A 202 -13.65 5.24 -8.15
N ARG A 203 -13.81 5.74 -9.36
CA ARG A 203 -15.09 5.78 -10.09
C ARG A 203 -15.75 4.40 -10.07
N GLY A 204 -17.03 4.32 -9.77
CA GLY A 204 -17.77 3.04 -9.72
C GLY A 204 -17.44 2.12 -8.53
N HIS A 205 -16.48 2.47 -7.67
CA HIS A 205 -16.07 1.65 -6.52
C HIS A 205 -16.60 2.20 -5.20
N GLY A 206 -16.69 1.36 -4.16
CA GLY A 206 -17.06 1.81 -2.81
C GLY A 206 -18.41 2.53 -2.74
N SER A 207 -19.41 2.10 -3.53
CA SER A 207 -20.71 2.79 -3.67
C SER A 207 -20.64 4.20 -4.29
N CYS A 208 -19.50 4.59 -4.86
CA CYS A 208 -19.42 5.76 -5.74
C CYS A 208 -20.10 5.43 -7.07
N PRO A 209 -21.01 6.28 -7.58
CA PRO A 209 -21.63 6.06 -8.87
C PRO A 209 -20.61 6.17 -10.01
N LEU A 210 -20.84 5.45 -11.09
CA LEU A 210 -20.11 5.60 -12.35
C LEU A 210 -20.91 6.51 -13.29
N THR A 211 -20.59 7.81 -13.29
CA THR A 211 -21.34 8.83 -14.07
C THR A 211 -20.84 9.01 -15.50
N THR A 212 -19.62 8.57 -15.78
CA THR A 212 -19.00 8.60 -17.11
C THR A 212 -18.67 7.19 -17.54
N PRO A 213 -18.73 6.86 -18.84
CA PRO A 213 -18.38 5.53 -19.35
C PRO A 213 -16.85 5.35 -19.44
N ARG A 214 -16.14 5.71 -18.36
CA ARG A 214 -14.69 5.61 -18.21
C ARG A 214 -14.39 4.80 -16.95
N TYR A 215 -13.80 3.63 -17.14
CA TYR A 215 -13.24 2.83 -16.05
C TYR A 215 -11.76 3.19 -15.86
N GLN A 216 -11.30 3.27 -14.62
CA GLN A 216 -9.94 3.69 -14.32
C GLN A 216 -8.95 2.54 -14.53
N GLN A 217 -7.86 2.80 -15.29
CA GLN A 217 -6.78 1.84 -15.53
C GLN A 217 -5.94 1.64 -14.27
N PHE A 218 -5.16 0.55 -14.24
CA PHE A 218 -4.37 0.15 -13.06
C PHE A 218 -3.44 1.27 -12.54
N GLY A 219 -2.74 1.96 -13.43
CA GLY A 219 -1.73 2.97 -13.10
C GLY A 219 -2.11 4.40 -13.49
N ASP A 220 -3.38 4.68 -13.81
CA ASP A 220 -3.84 6.01 -14.25
C ASP A 220 -4.07 6.95 -13.05
N PRO A 221 -3.21 7.98 -12.82
CA PRO A 221 -3.31 8.84 -11.66
C PRO A 221 -4.29 10.01 -11.83
N SER A 222 -4.94 10.17 -12.99
CA SER A 222 -5.70 11.38 -13.34
C SER A 222 -6.82 11.75 -12.34
N ASP A 223 -7.46 10.76 -11.73
CA ASP A 223 -8.47 10.98 -10.69
C ASP A 223 -7.84 11.36 -9.35
N LEU A 224 -6.74 10.68 -8.97
CA LEU A 224 -6.02 10.93 -7.73
C LEU A 224 -5.43 12.34 -7.71
N VAL A 225 -4.92 12.82 -8.84
CA VAL A 225 -4.37 14.17 -8.99
C VAL A 225 -5.40 15.23 -8.63
N GLN A 226 -6.62 15.09 -9.13
CA GLN A 226 -7.71 16.01 -8.85
C GLN A 226 -8.16 15.91 -7.38
N ALA A 227 -8.17 14.70 -6.80
CA ALA A 227 -8.45 14.51 -5.38
C ALA A 227 -7.40 15.20 -4.49
N VAL A 228 -6.10 15.02 -4.77
CA VAL A 228 -5.03 15.68 -4.01
C VAL A 228 -5.13 17.21 -4.14
N ALA A 229 -5.39 17.72 -5.35
CA ALA A 229 -5.58 19.15 -5.56
C ALA A 229 -6.78 19.70 -4.77
N TYR A 230 -7.91 18.98 -4.74
CA TYR A 230 -9.08 19.32 -3.93
C TYR A 230 -8.72 19.36 -2.44
N LEU A 231 -8.10 18.30 -1.91
CA LEU A 231 -7.71 18.22 -0.51
C LEU A 231 -6.75 19.34 -0.11
N ARG A 232 -5.78 19.64 -0.97
CA ARG A 232 -4.82 20.73 -0.75
C ARG A 232 -5.49 22.09 -0.70
N ASN A 233 -6.46 22.35 -1.57
CA ASN A 233 -7.21 23.61 -1.59
C ASN A 233 -8.19 23.72 -0.42
N ARG A 234 -8.83 22.61 -0.03
CA ARG A 234 -9.80 22.56 1.07
C ARG A 234 -9.15 22.63 2.45
N HIS A 235 -7.93 22.12 2.58
CA HIS A 235 -7.13 22.09 3.81
C HIS A 235 -5.69 22.59 3.57
N PRO A 236 -5.49 23.89 3.26
CA PRO A 236 -4.18 24.43 2.87
C PRO A 236 -3.13 24.38 3.97
N SER A 237 -3.58 24.40 5.24
CA SER A 237 -2.72 24.34 6.42
C SER A 237 -2.37 22.93 6.86
N SER A 238 -3.07 21.91 6.35
CA SER A 238 -2.80 20.51 6.69
C SER A 238 -1.69 19.96 5.78
N VAL A 239 -0.85 19.12 6.38
CA VAL A 239 0.11 18.29 5.67
C VAL A 239 -0.65 17.15 5.01
N LEU A 240 -0.30 16.81 3.76
CA LEU A 240 -0.86 15.66 3.05
C LEU A 240 0.15 14.49 3.05
N LEU A 241 -0.34 13.30 3.37
CA LEU A 241 0.36 12.03 3.35
C LEU A 241 -0.47 11.04 2.55
N ALA A 242 0.14 9.97 2.03
CA ALA A 242 -0.60 8.92 1.34
C ALA A 242 -0.13 7.52 1.75
N VAL A 243 -1.08 6.60 1.93
CA VAL A 243 -0.82 5.17 2.16
C VAL A 243 -1.62 4.36 1.17
N SER A 244 -1.01 3.34 0.57
CA SER A 244 -1.73 2.37 -0.27
C SER A 244 -1.65 0.95 0.29
N GLU A 245 -2.73 0.19 0.09
CA GLU A 245 -2.80 -1.25 0.39
C GLU A 245 -2.72 -2.10 -0.89
N GLY A 246 -1.80 -3.06 -0.91
CA GLY A 246 -1.70 -4.07 -1.97
C GLY A 246 -1.54 -3.45 -3.36
N SER A 247 -2.38 -3.88 -4.29
CA SER A 247 -2.42 -3.36 -5.66
C SER A 247 -2.81 -1.88 -5.79
N GLY A 248 -3.31 -1.24 -4.73
CA GLY A 248 -3.53 0.21 -4.69
C GLY A 248 -2.23 1.02 -4.82
N SER A 249 -1.10 0.40 -4.50
CA SER A 249 0.24 0.99 -4.71
C SER A 249 0.54 1.27 -6.18
N GLY A 250 -0.08 0.54 -7.13
CA GLY A 250 0.09 0.79 -8.56
C GLY A 250 -0.29 2.22 -8.93
N LEU A 251 -1.44 2.68 -8.42
CA LEU A 251 -1.93 4.04 -8.57
C LEU A 251 -1.04 5.07 -7.84
N LEU A 252 -0.67 4.78 -6.59
CA LEU A 252 0.11 5.71 -5.78
C LEU A 252 1.52 5.93 -6.33
N LEU A 253 2.25 4.86 -6.68
CA LEU A 253 3.60 4.94 -7.25
C LEU A 253 3.58 5.65 -8.61
N SER A 254 2.59 5.37 -9.45
CA SER A 254 2.37 6.07 -10.71
C SER A 254 2.20 7.58 -10.51
N TYR A 255 1.36 7.98 -9.55
CA TYR A 255 1.15 9.39 -9.19
C TYR A 255 2.43 10.06 -8.72
N LEU A 256 3.19 9.40 -7.84
CA LEU A 256 4.42 9.93 -7.29
C LEU A 256 5.51 10.12 -8.34
N GLY A 257 5.63 9.18 -9.30
CA GLY A 257 6.56 9.28 -10.41
C GLY A 257 6.18 10.40 -11.38
N GLU A 258 4.93 10.41 -11.86
CA GLU A 258 4.50 11.40 -12.87
C GLU A 258 4.53 12.85 -12.35
N TYR A 259 4.17 13.05 -11.08
CA TYR A 259 4.06 14.38 -10.49
C TYR A 259 5.27 14.80 -9.67
N GLY A 260 6.13 13.88 -9.25
CA GLY A 260 7.41 14.16 -8.58
C GLY A 260 7.28 15.24 -7.50
N SER A 261 7.97 16.37 -7.71
CA SER A 261 7.95 17.52 -6.79
C SER A 261 6.61 18.27 -6.71
N ALA A 262 5.75 18.13 -7.72
CA ALA A 262 4.40 18.70 -7.76
C ALA A 262 3.34 17.82 -7.06
N SER A 263 3.71 16.66 -6.51
CA SER A 263 2.80 15.72 -5.83
C SER A 263 2.10 16.30 -4.60
N CYS A 264 2.56 17.43 -4.04
CA CYS A 264 1.99 18.08 -2.85
C CYS A 264 1.98 17.23 -1.57
N LEU A 265 2.51 16.00 -1.61
CA LEU A 265 2.63 15.10 -0.46
C LEU A 265 3.93 15.37 0.30
N LEU A 266 3.91 15.16 1.61
CA LEU A 266 5.12 15.20 2.43
C LEU A 266 5.89 13.88 2.37
N ALA A 267 5.16 12.76 2.44
CA ALA A 267 5.68 11.41 2.41
C ALA A 267 4.58 10.44 1.98
N ALA A 268 4.98 9.25 1.53
CA ALA A 268 4.07 8.18 1.15
C ALA A 268 4.51 6.83 1.73
N ALA A 269 3.57 5.91 1.88
CA ALA A 269 3.87 4.53 2.25
C ALA A 269 3.04 3.52 1.45
N CYS A 270 3.60 2.34 1.18
CA CYS A 270 2.91 1.26 0.49
C CYS A 270 3.05 -0.04 1.30
N ILE A 271 1.92 -0.67 1.62
CA ILE A 271 1.87 -1.95 2.32
C ILE A 271 1.62 -3.05 1.28
N SER A 272 2.52 -4.04 1.21
CA SER A 272 2.55 -5.08 0.16
C SER A 272 2.42 -4.53 -1.27
N PRO A 273 3.29 -3.59 -1.71
CA PRO A 273 3.18 -2.95 -3.02
C PRO A 273 3.37 -3.90 -4.21
N VAL A 274 2.69 -3.57 -5.31
CA VAL A 274 2.93 -4.13 -6.64
C VAL A 274 3.87 -3.18 -7.38
N PHE A 275 5.15 -3.57 -7.48
CA PHE A 275 6.17 -2.79 -8.19
C PHE A 275 6.11 -2.96 -9.70
N HIS A 276 5.88 -4.20 -10.14
CA HIS A 276 5.79 -4.57 -11.55
C HIS A 276 4.39 -5.10 -11.86
N GLY A 277 3.52 -4.24 -12.36
CA GLY A 277 2.12 -4.53 -12.64
C GLY A 277 1.96 -5.60 -13.72
N GLN A 278 2.74 -5.52 -14.81
CA GLN A 278 2.69 -6.54 -15.86
C GLN A 278 3.01 -7.94 -15.31
N THR A 279 4.13 -8.05 -14.59
CA THR A 279 4.55 -9.32 -13.97
C THR A 279 3.54 -9.81 -12.94
N TRP A 280 2.90 -8.91 -12.20
CA TRP A 280 1.87 -9.28 -11.23
C TRP A 280 0.65 -9.93 -11.90
N PHE A 281 0.14 -9.37 -13.00
CA PHE A 281 -0.96 -9.98 -13.76
C PHE A 281 -0.55 -11.28 -14.49
N GLU A 282 0.72 -11.39 -14.92
CA GLU A 282 1.25 -12.57 -15.59
C GLU A 282 1.60 -13.72 -14.63
N THR A 283 1.82 -13.42 -13.35
CA THR A 283 2.14 -14.43 -12.34
C THR A 283 0.85 -15.13 -11.91
N PRO A 284 0.77 -16.47 -12.00
CA PRO A 284 -0.42 -17.20 -11.61
C PRO A 284 -0.63 -17.12 -10.10
N LEU A 285 -1.78 -16.57 -9.69
CA LEU A 285 -2.22 -16.59 -8.30
C LEU A 285 -2.76 -17.99 -7.93
N PRO A 286 -2.74 -18.37 -6.63
CA PRO A 286 -3.46 -19.54 -6.17
C PRO A 286 -4.93 -19.49 -6.61
N TRP A 287 -5.45 -20.60 -7.13
CA TRP A 287 -6.75 -20.63 -7.83
C TRP A 287 -7.89 -20.03 -7.01
N LEU A 288 -7.94 -20.29 -5.70
CA LEU A 288 -8.99 -19.77 -4.82
C LEU A 288 -8.99 -18.24 -4.77
N TYR A 289 -7.82 -17.62 -4.75
CA TYR A 289 -7.67 -16.17 -4.74
C TYR A 289 -7.99 -15.56 -6.11
N ASN A 290 -7.53 -16.20 -7.20
CA ASN A 290 -7.87 -15.79 -8.55
C ASN A 290 -9.39 -15.81 -8.78
N GLU A 291 -10.07 -16.90 -8.42
CA GLU A 291 -11.52 -17.04 -8.58
C GLU A 291 -12.29 -16.03 -7.72
N ALA A 292 -11.88 -15.83 -6.45
CA ALA A 292 -12.52 -14.85 -5.59
C ALA A 292 -12.34 -13.41 -6.11
N ALA A 293 -11.14 -13.05 -6.56
CA ALA A 293 -10.86 -11.73 -7.14
C ALA A 293 -11.62 -11.52 -8.46
N LEU A 294 -11.67 -12.52 -9.33
CA LEU A 294 -12.43 -12.48 -10.58
C LEU A 294 -13.92 -12.34 -10.33
N LEU A 295 -14.48 -13.15 -9.43
CA LEU A 295 -15.89 -13.07 -9.07
C LEU A 295 -16.22 -11.67 -8.55
N TYR A 296 -15.40 -11.14 -7.64
CA TYR A 296 -15.60 -9.80 -7.09
C TYR A 296 -15.55 -8.72 -8.18
N HIS A 297 -14.54 -8.76 -9.06
CA HIS A 297 -14.40 -7.79 -10.15
C HIS A 297 -15.58 -7.89 -11.13
N LYS A 298 -16.00 -9.11 -11.50
CA LYS A 298 -17.17 -9.33 -12.37
C LYS A 298 -18.47 -8.81 -11.74
N LEU A 299 -18.65 -9.00 -10.43
CA LEU A 299 -19.78 -8.46 -9.69
C LEU A 299 -19.76 -6.93 -9.65
N GLN A 300 -18.60 -6.29 -9.51
CA GLN A 300 -18.51 -4.83 -9.59
C GLN A 300 -18.81 -4.31 -10.99
N LEU A 301 -18.23 -4.94 -12.02
CA LEU A 301 -18.41 -4.52 -13.40
C LEU A 301 -19.85 -4.73 -13.88
N SER A 302 -20.50 -5.84 -13.49
CA SER A 302 -21.87 -6.14 -13.90
C SER A 302 -22.90 -5.10 -13.41
N ARG A 303 -22.64 -4.45 -12.27
CA ARG A 303 -23.47 -3.33 -11.76
C ARG A 303 -23.55 -2.15 -12.74
N TYR A 304 -22.53 -1.98 -13.56
CA TYR A 304 -22.44 -0.89 -14.53
C TYR A 304 -22.41 -1.38 -15.98
N ALA A 305 -22.81 -2.64 -16.22
CA ALA A 305 -22.82 -3.25 -17.54
C ALA A 305 -23.56 -2.41 -18.58
N THR A 306 -24.73 -1.86 -18.21
CA THR A 306 -25.54 -1.04 -19.13
C THR A 306 -24.82 0.25 -19.53
N ALA A 307 -24.21 0.95 -18.56
CA ALA A 307 -23.48 2.20 -18.81
C ALA A 307 -22.21 1.98 -19.63
N LEU A 308 -21.50 0.87 -19.38
CA LEU A 308 -20.23 0.54 -20.01
C LEU A 308 -20.36 -0.21 -21.34
N SER A 309 -21.53 -0.78 -21.66
CA SER A 309 -21.78 -1.52 -22.91
C SER A 309 -21.50 -0.71 -24.18
N SER A 310 -21.59 0.62 -24.10
CA SER A 310 -21.27 1.52 -25.21
C SER A 310 -19.77 1.56 -25.54
N VAL A 311 -18.90 1.33 -24.55
CA VAL A 311 -17.44 1.51 -24.64
C VAL A 311 -16.69 0.17 -24.61
N MET A 312 -17.27 -0.88 -24.05
CA MET A 312 -16.63 -2.18 -23.90
C MET A 312 -17.60 -3.35 -24.08
N ASP A 313 -17.07 -4.49 -24.50
CA ASP A 313 -17.83 -5.73 -24.66
C ASP A 313 -17.92 -6.49 -23.32
N ILE A 314 -18.95 -6.15 -22.55
CA ILE A 314 -19.17 -6.67 -21.19
C ILE A 314 -19.37 -8.20 -21.18
N GLU A 315 -20.07 -8.75 -22.16
CA GLU A 315 -20.37 -10.20 -22.19
C GLU A 315 -19.09 -11.03 -22.31
N THR A 316 -18.20 -10.61 -23.21
CA THR A 316 -16.88 -11.26 -23.38
C THR A 316 -16.01 -11.06 -22.13
N ILE A 317 -16.02 -9.87 -21.52
CA ILE A 317 -15.27 -9.58 -20.28
C ILE A 317 -15.74 -10.46 -19.11
N LEU A 318 -17.05 -10.62 -18.93
CA LEU A 318 -17.61 -11.44 -17.84
C LEU A 318 -17.32 -12.94 -18.04
N CYS A 319 -17.02 -13.39 -19.26
CA CYS A 319 -16.60 -14.76 -19.57
C CYS A 319 -15.11 -15.05 -19.30
N SER A 320 -14.30 -14.03 -18.96
CA SER A 320 -12.86 -14.16 -18.68
C SER A 320 -12.53 -15.21 -17.59
N ARG A 321 -11.38 -15.87 -17.70
CA ARG A 321 -10.94 -16.94 -16.77
C ARG A 321 -9.73 -16.57 -15.91
N SER A 322 -9.08 -15.45 -16.23
CA SER A 322 -7.94 -14.92 -15.48
C SER A 322 -8.09 -13.41 -15.31
N LEU A 323 -7.49 -12.86 -14.23
CA LEU A 323 -7.46 -11.41 -14.01
C LEU A 323 -6.74 -10.70 -15.17
N GLN A 324 -5.71 -11.33 -15.72
CA GLN A 324 -4.99 -10.83 -16.90
C GLN A 324 -5.90 -10.69 -18.12
N ASP A 325 -6.67 -11.73 -18.44
CA ASP A 325 -7.58 -11.70 -19.60
C ASP A 325 -8.67 -10.65 -19.40
N MET A 326 -9.20 -10.55 -18.18
CA MET A 326 -10.20 -9.53 -17.85
C MET A 326 -9.63 -8.12 -18.06
N GLU A 327 -8.46 -7.81 -17.52
CA GLU A 327 -7.78 -6.52 -17.66
C GLU A 327 -7.47 -6.19 -19.13
N ARG A 328 -6.96 -7.18 -19.88
CA ARG A 328 -6.71 -7.07 -21.32
C ARG A 328 -7.97 -6.73 -22.10
N LEU A 329 -9.07 -7.43 -21.85
CA LEU A 329 -10.33 -7.22 -22.57
C LEU A 329 -10.94 -5.87 -22.25
N ILE A 330 -10.82 -5.41 -21.00
CA ILE A 330 -11.25 -4.08 -20.59
C ILE A 330 -10.43 -3.03 -21.36
N PHE A 331 -9.10 -3.00 -21.22
CA PHE A 331 -8.31 -1.82 -21.62
C PHE A 331 -7.54 -1.93 -22.94
N CYS A 332 -7.33 -3.13 -23.48
CA CYS A 332 -6.61 -3.32 -24.75
C CYS A 332 -7.56 -3.54 -25.95
N SER A 333 -8.88 -3.53 -25.72
CA SER A 333 -9.86 -3.68 -26.81
C SER A 333 -10.10 -2.37 -27.57
N ALA A 334 -10.32 -2.48 -28.89
CA ALA A 334 -10.38 -1.33 -29.79
C ALA A 334 -11.49 -0.31 -29.47
N ARG A 335 -12.59 -0.73 -28.81
CA ARG A 335 -13.78 0.10 -28.59
C ARG A 335 -13.60 1.19 -27.53
N GLN A 336 -12.66 1.01 -26.60
CA GLN A 336 -12.46 1.98 -25.50
C GLN A 336 -11.60 3.18 -25.91
N GLN A 337 -10.79 3.08 -26.96
CA GLN A 337 -9.82 4.13 -27.31
C GLN A 337 -10.39 5.26 -28.19
N ASP A 338 -11.39 4.99 -29.04
CA ASP A 338 -12.04 6.03 -29.87
C ASP A 338 -12.55 7.21 -29.01
N ASN A 339 -12.94 6.94 -27.75
CA ASN A 339 -13.42 7.96 -26.81
C ASN A 339 -12.30 8.59 -25.94
N TYR A 340 -11.19 7.89 -25.68
CA TYR A 340 -10.09 8.42 -24.84
C TYR A 340 -9.21 9.42 -25.59
N GLU A 341 -8.91 9.15 -26.87
CA GLU A 341 -8.14 10.09 -27.71
C GLU A 341 -8.94 11.34 -28.07
N MET A 342 -10.27 11.23 -28.20
CA MET A 342 -11.13 12.38 -28.51
C MET A 342 -11.26 13.36 -27.33
N ASN A 343 -11.22 12.89 -26.08
CA ASN A 343 -11.35 13.72 -24.88
C ASN A 343 -10.03 14.36 -24.39
N THR A 344 -8.88 13.98 -24.96
CA THR A 344 -7.56 14.54 -24.58
C THR A 344 -6.97 15.51 -25.60
N LEU A 345 -7.65 15.76 -26.72
CA LEU A 345 -7.22 16.66 -27.79
C LEU A 345 -7.96 18.01 -27.74
N ASP A 346 -7.48 18.90 -26.87
CA ASP A 346 -7.72 20.33 -27.04
C ASP A 346 -6.69 20.91 -28.03
N GLN A 347 -7.19 21.20 -29.23
CA GLN A 347 -6.76 22.14 -30.28
C GLN A 347 -5.27 22.24 -30.70
N ALA A 348 -5.08 22.09 -32.02
CA ALA A 348 -3.92 22.45 -32.85
C ALA A 348 -2.74 21.46 -32.91
N ARG A 349 -2.84 20.44 -33.78
CA ARG A 349 -1.74 20.10 -34.70
C ARG A 349 -2.17 19.15 -35.82
N GLU A 350 -1.62 19.42 -37.00
CA GLU A 350 -1.80 18.68 -38.26
C GLU A 350 -1.57 17.16 -38.17
N PRO A 351 -2.22 16.38 -39.04
CA PRO A 351 -2.17 14.93 -39.03
C PRO A 351 -0.81 14.43 -39.52
N ARG A 352 0.15 14.31 -38.61
CA ARG A 352 1.39 13.56 -38.88
C ARG A 352 1.13 12.09 -38.64
N SER A 353 1.18 11.33 -39.75
CA SER A 353 1.34 9.88 -39.83
C SER A 353 2.09 9.31 -38.61
N ARG A 354 1.31 8.80 -37.65
CA ARG A 354 1.77 7.79 -36.69
C ARG A 354 0.94 6.56 -36.99
N SER A 355 1.62 5.46 -37.27
CA SER A 355 0.98 4.16 -37.44
C SER A 355 0.04 3.92 -36.25
N SER A 356 -1.25 3.86 -36.53
CA SER A 356 -2.30 3.44 -35.60
C SER A 356 -2.09 1.95 -35.28
N MET A 357 -1.05 1.65 -34.50
CA MET A 357 -0.85 0.33 -33.93
C MET A 357 -1.93 0.13 -32.88
N LYS A 358 -2.74 -0.93 -33.05
CA LYS A 358 -3.67 -1.38 -32.02
C LYS A 358 -2.89 -1.55 -30.71
N PRO A 359 -3.35 -0.99 -29.57
CA PRO A 359 -2.63 -1.12 -28.32
C PRO A 359 -2.58 -2.60 -27.95
N ASP A 360 -1.37 -3.15 -27.99
CA ASP A 360 -1.09 -4.47 -27.45
C ASP A 360 -0.88 -4.38 -25.94
N TRP A 361 -0.81 -5.54 -25.29
CA TRP A 361 -0.59 -5.64 -23.85
C TRP A 361 0.68 -4.89 -23.39
N ALA A 362 1.71 -4.84 -24.24
CA ALA A 362 2.93 -4.08 -23.95
C ALA A 362 2.67 -2.56 -23.90
N SER A 363 1.97 -2.01 -24.91
CA SER A 363 1.61 -0.59 -24.97
C SER A 363 0.71 -0.15 -23.81
N TYR A 364 -0.10 -1.06 -23.26
CA TYR A 364 -0.88 -0.80 -22.04
C TYR A 364 0.03 -0.57 -20.84
N TRP A 365 1.00 -1.47 -20.63
CA TRP A 365 1.92 -1.40 -19.50
C TRP A 365 2.94 -0.28 -19.60
N ASP A 366 3.38 0.10 -20.80
CA ASP A 366 4.21 1.30 -20.99
C ASP A 366 3.62 2.56 -20.33
N ARG A 367 2.28 2.62 -20.21
CA ARG A 367 1.54 3.75 -19.60
C ARG A 367 1.03 3.48 -18.19
N ASN A 368 1.00 2.22 -17.74
CA ASN A 368 0.38 1.81 -16.47
C ASN A 368 1.34 1.15 -15.49
N GLU A 369 2.60 0.93 -15.88
CA GLU A 369 3.60 0.36 -15.01
C GLU A 369 3.85 1.27 -13.79
N PRO A 370 3.71 0.79 -12.54
CA PRO A 370 3.77 1.64 -11.35
C PRO A 370 5.08 2.41 -11.17
N LEU A 371 6.19 1.82 -11.62
CA LEU A 371 7.53 2.39 -11.50
C LEU A 371 8.05 3.07 -12.78
N ARG A 372 7.19 3.32 -13.79
CA ARG A 372 7.60 3.90 -15.09
C ARG A 372 8.39 5.22 -14.98
N ASP A 373 8.05 6.04 -13.99
CA ASP A 373 8.67 7.35 -13.73
C ASP A 373 9.29 7.39 -12.32
N ALA A 374 9.78 6.25 -11.80
CA ALA A 374 10.31 6.15 -10.43
C ALA A 374 11.50 7.09 -10.16
N ASP A 375 12.30 7.42 -11.17
CA ASP A 375 13.42 8.35 -11.06
C ASP A 375 12.99 9.82 -10.80
N GLU A 376 11.74 10.17 -11.12
CA GLU A 376 11.19 11.51 -10.93
C GLU A 376 10.52 11.69 -9.56
N VAL A 377 10.40 10.61 -8.77
CA VAL A 377 9.85 10.66 -7.41
C VAL A 377 10.71 11.58 -6.53
N ALA A 378 10.06 12.57 -5.91
CA ALA A 378 10.72 13.60 -5.12
C ALA A 378 10.23 13.69 -3.66
N VAL A 379 9.53 12.65 -3.18
CA VAL A 379 9.06 12.55 -1.80
C VAL A 379 9.50 11.22 -1.19
N PRO A 380 9.80 11.15 0.11
CA PRO A 380 10.10 9.89 0.79
C PRO A 380 8.96 8.87 0.63
N VAL A 381 9.29 7.64 0.24
CA VAL A 381 8.35 6.52 0.06
C VAL A 381 8.84 5.30 0.84
N LEU A 382 8.05 4.86 1.83
CA LEU A 382 8.29 3.62 2.56
C LEU A 382 7.49 2.46 1.96
N CYS A 383 8.16 1.39 1.58
CA CYS A 383 7.56 0.16 1.08
C CYS A 383 7.74 -0.96 2.13
N LEU A 384 6.64 -1.53 2.60
CA LEU A 384 6.64 -2.68 3.50
C LEU A 384 6.30 -3.94 2.70
N CYS A 385 7.24 -4.88 2.64
CA CYS A 385 7.07 -6.14 1.91
C CYS A 385 7.34 -7.32 2.84
N SER A 386 6.63 -8.42 2.64
CA SER A 386 6.95 -9.70 3.27
C SER A 386 7.40 -10.71 2.23
N SER A 387 8.33 -11.59 2.62
CA SER A 387 8.86 -12.63 1.73
C SER A 387 7.90 -13.81 1.53
N ASP A 388 6.89 -13.92 2.40
CA ASP A 388 5.87 -14.97 2.42
C ASP A 388 4.54 -14.57 1.76
N ASP A 389 4.46 -13.39 1.13
CA ASP A 389 3.25 -12.91 0.45
C ASP A 389 2.93 -13.79 -0.78
N PRO A 390 1.79 -14.50 -0.79
CA PRO A 390 1.43 -15.41 -1.89
C PRO A 390 0.72 -14.69 -3.05
N LEU A 391 0.40 -13.39 -2.90
CA LEU A 391 -0.34 -12.60 -3.88
C LEU A 391 0.57 -11.67 -4.69
N LEU A 392 1.83 -11.56 -4.31
CA LEU A 392 2.85 -10.83 -5.05
C LEU A 392 3.80 -11.80 -5.77
N PRO A 393 4.50 -11.35 -6.83
CA PRO A 393 5.56 -12.15 -7.43
C PRO A 393 6.69 -12.41 -6.40
N PRO A 394 7.53 -13.44 -6.62
CA PRO A 394 8.56 -13.82 -5.66
C PRO A 394 9.46 -12.65 -5.26
N SER A 395 9.97 -12.66 -4.02
CA SER A 395 10.83 -11.58 -3.48
C SER A 395 12.12 -11.36 -4.28
N SER A 396 12.54 -12.31 -5.13
CA SER A 396 13.64 -12.15 -6.09
C SER A 396 13.35 -11.12 -7.20
N THR A 397 12.07 -10.79 -7.43
CA THR A 397 11.64 -9.80 -8.43
C THR A 397 11.63 -8.36 -7.90
N LEU A 398 11.92 -8.18 -6.60
CA LEU A 398 11.96 -6.86 -5.98
C LEU A 398 13.04 -5.99 -6.63
N PRO A 399 12.75 -4.73 -6.97
CA PRO A 399 13.73 -3.83 -7.59
C PRO A 399 14.70 -3.27 -6.54
N LEU A 400 15.55 -4.13 -5.95
CA LEU A 400 16.49 -3.74 -4.88
C LEU A 400 17.43 -2.60 -5.30
N SER A 401 17.79 -2.54 -6.58
CA SER A 401 18.60 -1.46 -7.15
C SER A 401 17.94 -0.09 -7.02
N LEU A 402 16.60 0.01 -7.12
CA LEU A 402 15.88 1.26 -6.91
C LEU A 402 16.08 1.76 -5.48
N PHE A 403 15.90 0.88 -4.49
CA PHE A 403 16.03 1.22 -3.08
C PHE A 403 17.46 1.54 -2.66
N GLN A 404 18.46 0.91 -3.29
CA GLN A 404 19.87 1.18 -3.01
C GLN A 404 20.37 2.49 -3.61
N ASN A 405 19.80 2.91 -4.76
CA ASN A 405 20.30 4.06 -5.52
C ASN A 405 19.47 5.33 -5.33
N SER A 406 18.17 5.22 -5.05
CA SER A 406 17.29 6.38 -4.85
C SER A 406 17.35 6.86 -3.40
N PRO A 407 17.52 8.17 -3.15
CA PRO A 407 17.44 8.74 -1.80
C PRO A 407 16.00 8.79 -1.26
N TYR A 408 14.99 8.63 -2.12
CA TYR A 408 13.58 8.77 -1.78
C TYR A 408 12.88 7.45 -1.42
N PHE A 409 13.42 6.30 -1.83
CA PHE A 409 12.79 5.00 -1.62
C PHE A 409 13.41 4.23 -0.46
N PHE A 410 12.55 3.67 0.39
CA PHE A 410 12.91 2.83 1.54
C PHE A 410 12.12 1.53 1.46
N LEU A 411 12.79 0.38 1.56
CA LEU A 411 12.15 -0.94 1.59
C LEU A 411 12.43 -1.62 2.91
N ALA A 412 11.38 -1.88 3.70
CA ALA A 412 11.45 -2.76 4.85
C ALA A 412 10.91 -4.15 4.45
N LEU A 413 11.82 -5.12 4.39
CA LEU A 413 11.52 -6.50 4.03
C LEU A 413 11.48 -7.39 5.27
N THR A 414 10.32 -8.00 5.54
CA THR A 414 10.15 -9.00 6.60
C THR A 414 10.17 -10.41 6.02
N THR A 415 10.48 -11.40 6.87
CA THR A 415 10.32 -12.81 6.49
C THR A 415 8.85 -13.23 6.49
N ARG A 416 8.06 -12.65 7.40
CA ARG A 416 6.63 -12.95 7.61
C ARG A 416 5.79 -11.69 7.62
N GLY A 417 4.58 -11.81 7.11
CA GLY A 417 3.61 -10.72 7.07
C GLY A 417 2.41 -10.97 6.18
N SER A 418 2.48 -11.98 5.30
CA SER A 418 1.45 -12.25 4.28
C SER A 418 1.07 -10.99 3.47
N HIS A 419 -0.04 -11.03 2.75
CA HIS A 419 -0.52 -9.87 2.00
C HIS A 419 -1.27 -8.89 2.90
N CYS A 420 -0.64 -7.76 3.22
CA CYS A 420 -1.19 -6.68 4.06
C CYS A 420 -1.56 -7.09 5.50
N GLY A 421 -1.12 -8.25 5.98
CA GLY A 421 -1.48 -8.76 7.32
C GLY A 421 -0.59 -8.20 8.43
N PHE A 422 0.73 -8.44 8.32
CA PHE A 422 1.79 -8.02 9.25
C PHE A 422 1.37 -8.10 10.73
N MET A 423 0.70 -9.19 11.11
CA MET A 423 0.09 -9.32 12.43
C MET A 423 1.16 -9.47 13.53
N GLN A 424 0.95 -8.77 14.64
CA GLN A 424 1.80 -8.79 15.82
C GLN A 424 0.97 -9.04 17.09
N GLU A 425 1.51 -9.83 18.01
CA GLU A 425 0.91 -10.01 19.35
C GLU A 425 1.48 -8.99 20.34
N LYS A 426 0.61 -8.26 21.03
CA LYS A 426 0.96 -7.37 22.15
C LYS A 426 0.18 -7.72 23.40
N HIS A 427 0.63 -7.24 24.56
CA HIS A 427 -0.05 -7.46 25.84
C HIS A 427 -1.45 -6.81 25.79
N GLY A 428 -2.49 -7.63 25.66
CA GLY A 428 -3.88 -7.18 25.64
C GLY A 428 -4.58 -7.23 24.26
N GLY A 429 -3.92 -7.64 23.18
CA GLY A 429 -4.55 -7.68 21.86
C GLY A 429 -3.68 -8.14 20.69
N THR A 430 -4.22 -8.00 19.48
CA THR A 430 -3.51 -8.23 18.21
C THR A 430 -3.56 -6.94 17.41
N GLU A 431 -2.41 -6.49 16.92
CA GLU A 431 -2.26 -5.27 16.13
C GLU A 431 -1.52 -5.57 14.83
N CYS A 432 -1.65 -4.70 13.83
CA CYS A 432 -0.90 -4.79 12.59
C CYS A 432 0.36 -3.92 12.69
N TRP A 433 1.52 -4.57 12.72
CA TRP A 433 2.83 -3.90 12.79
C TRP A 433 3.06 -2.91 11.64
N SER A 434 2.53 -3.22 10.46
CA SER A 434 2.64 -2.34 9.29
C SER A 434 1.98 -0.98 9.52
N HIS A 435 0.84 -0.95 10.22
CA HIS A 435 0.11 0.30 10.47
C HIS A 435 0.90 1.21 11.40
N GLU A 436 1.42 0.66 12.49
CA GLU A 436 2.26 1.40 13.43
C GLU A 436 3.51 1.93 12.75
N SER A 437 4.17 1.08 11.96
CA SER A 437 5.40 1.44 11.25
C SER A 437 5.19 2.55 10.25
N VAL A 438 4.07 2.53 9.52
CA VAL A 438 3.73 3.60 8.57
C VAL A 438 3.46 4.93 9.29
N LEU A 439 2.72 4.90 10.41
CA LEU A 439 2.40 6.12 11.15
C LEU A 439 3.63 6.69 11.86
N GLU A 440 4.45 5.85 12.50
CA GLU A 440 5.73 6.24 13.11
C GLU A 440 6.68 6.83 12.04
N TYR A 441 6.76 6.20 10.87
CA TYR A 441 7.50 6.73 9.73
C TYR A 441 7.03 8.13 9.32
N PHE A 442 5.73 8.37 9.19
CA PHE A 442 5.22 9.70 8.87
C PHE A 442 5.55 10.75 9.94
N GLN A 443 5.49 10.36 11.21
CA GLN A 443 5.91 11.22 12.32
C GLN A 443 7.39 11.56 12.23
N ALA A 444 8.25 10.57 11.98
CA ALA A 444 9.69 10.74 11.85
C ALA A 444 10.04 11.65 10.67
N VAL A 445 9.48 11.41 9.48
CA VAL A 445 9.70 12.26 8.30
C VAL A 445 9.22 13.70 8.55
N GLY A 446 8.04 13.85 9.16
CA GLY A 446 7.52 15.18 9.50
C GLY A 446 8.36 15.93 10.52
N ASN A 447 8.96 15.22 11.48
CA ASN A 447 9.86 15.82 12.47
C ASN A 447 11.21 16.18 11.84
N PHE A 448 11.76 15.33 10.98
CA PHE A 448 13.01 15.60 10.26
C PHE A 448 12.95 16.92 9.48
N PHE A 449 11.92 17.09 8.64
CA PHE A 449 11.78 18.33 7.85
C PHE A 449 11.52 19.58 8.71
N LYS A 450 10.81 19.44 9.84
CA LYS A 450 10.64 20.56 10.81
C LYS A 450 11.95 20.98 11.46
N VAL A 451 12.83 20.02 11.78
CA VAL A 451 14.14 20.28 12.37
C VAL A 451 15.06 20.95 11.34
N GLU A 452 15.10 20.45 10.10
CA GLU A 452 15.85 21.09 9.02
C GLU A 452 15.39 22.53 8.81
N GLU A 453 14.08 22.79 8.70
CA GLU A 453 13.53 24.14 8.52
C GLU A 453 13.97 25.10 9.64
N ARG A 454 13.96 24.66 10.90
CA ARG A 454 14.44 25.46 12.04
C ARG A 454 15.92 25.76 11.97
N ASN A 455 16.73 24.78 11.58
CA ASN A 455 18.18 24.94 11.45
C ASN A 455 18.53 25.94 10.34
N PHE A 456 17.78 25.94 9.22
CA PHE A 456 17.92 26.92 8.16
C PHE A 456 17.52 28.33 8.61
N VAL A 457 16.40 28.48 9.32
CA VAL A 457 15.94 29.79 9.82
C VAL A 457 16.88 30.36 10.90
N GLY A 458 17.57 29.51 11.66
CA GLY A 458 18.56 29.91 12.67
C GLY A 458 19.88 30.47 12.10
N GLN A 459 20.19 30.21 10.82
CA GLN A 459 21.45 30.64 10.19
C GLN A 459 21.32 31.82 9.21
N GLY A 460 20.12 32.38 9.02
CA GLY A 460 19.93 33.56 8.17
C GLY A 460 18.54 34.14 8.25
N ALA A 461 18.43 35.33 8.86
CA ALA A 461 17.19 36.09 8.90
C ALA A 461 16.80 36.58 7.49
N VAL A 462 15.81 35.95 6.88
CA VAL A 462 14.88 36.60 5.92
C VAL A 462 13.47 36.07 6.19
N GLN A 463 12.66 36.89 6.84
CA GLN A 463 11.20 36.71 6.91
C GLN A 463 10.63 36.80 5.50
N GLY A 464 10.19 35.67 4.94
CA GLY A 464 9.61 35.67 3.59
C GLY A 464 9.04 34.34 3.11
N LEU A 465 8.61 33.41 3.98
CA LEU A 465 7.95 32.18 3.52
C LEU A 465 6.43 32.23 3.77
N ARG A 466 5.76 33.05 2.95
CA ARG A 466 4.30 32.97 2.81
C ARG A 466 4.02 31.77 1.90
N GLN A 467 3.24 30.81 2.40
CA GLN A 467 2.57 29.75 1.64
C GLN A 467 2.19 30.28 0.24
N ARG A 468 2.78 29.72 -0.82
CA ARG A 468 2.43 30.04 -2.21
C ARG A 468 2.17 28.77 -3.01
N THR A 469 1.09 28.86 -3.77
CA THR A 469 0.36 27.86 -4.55
C THR A 469 1.24 26.99 -5.45
N CYS A 470 1.18 25.67 -5.27
CA CYS A 470 1.45 24.73 -6.36
C CYS A 470 0.19 24.68 -7.24
N THR A 471 0.19 25.39 -8.36
CA THR A 471 -0.74 25.07 -9.44
C THR A 471 -0.26 23.78 -10.09
N VAL A 472 -1.01 22.69 -9.90
CA VAL A 472 -0.81 21.44 -10.63
C VAL A 472 -1.12 21.71 -12.09
N LEU A 473 -0.12 22.09 -12.87
CA LEU A 473 -0.22 22.16 -14.32
C LEU A 473 0.16 20.79 -14.89
N PRO A 474 -0.61 20.24 -15.85
CA PRO A 474 -0.24 18.98 -16.49
C PRO A 474 1.11 19.13 -17.19
N ARG A 475 2.10 18.31 -16.79
CA ARG A 475 3.42 18.24 -17.43
C ARG A 475 3.21 17.68 -18.85
N LYS A 476 3.44 18.50 -19.88
CA LYS A 476 3.45 18.03 -21.28
C LYS A 476 4.59 17.01 -21.46
N ARG A 477 4.25 15.78 -21.88
CA ARG A 477 5.19 14.70 -22.20
C ARG A 477 6.36 15.22 -23.03
N ARG A 478 7.60 15.07 -22.55
CA ARG A 478 8.78 15.15 -23.43
C ARG A 478 8.83 13.87 -24.25
N ALA A 479 9.00 14.01 -25.56
CA ALA A 479 9.14 12.87 -26.45
C ALA A 479 10.39 12.05 -26.07
N VAL A 480 10.21 10.74 -25.96
CA VAL A 480 11.29 9.76 -25.82
C VAL A 480 12.26 9.94 -26.97
N MET A 481 13.49 10.38 -26.66
CA MET A 481 14.57 10.41 -27.63
C MET A 481 15.04 8.96 -27.79
N PHE A 482 14.81 8.37 -28.95
CA PHE A 482 15.33 7.04 -29.28
C PHE A 482 16.82 6.98 -28.96
N ARG A 483 17.18 6.12 -28.01
CA ARG A 483 18.57 5.79 -27.69
C ARG A 483 19.17 5.11 -28.91
N ARG A 484 20.10 5.80 -29.57
CA ARG A 484 20.82 5.29 -30.74
C ARG A 484 21.76 4.17 -30.28
N ASP A 485 21.54 2.96 -30.78
CA ASP A 485 22.43 1.82 -30.55
C ASP A 485 23.86 2.15 -31.02
N ARG A 486 24.85 1.87 -30.17
CA ARG A 486 26.27 1.86 -30.56
C ARG A 486 26.66 0.41 -30.93
N PRO A 487 27.25 0.17 -32.11
CA PRO A 487 27.58 -1.18 -32.53
C PRO A 487 28.81 -1.72 -31.79
N VAL A 488 28.74 -3.02 -31.52
CA VAL A 488 29.80 -3.88 -30.99
C VAL A 488 30.84 -4.15 -32.08
N PHE A 489 32.10 -3.78 -31.83
CA PHE A 489 33.29 -4.40 -32.42
C PHE A 489 34.46 -4.27 -31.44
N GLY A 490 35.01 -5.40 -30.97
CA GLY A 490 36.40 -5.48 -30.48
C GLY A 490 37.35 -5.92 -31.61
N PRO A 491 38.61 -6.35 -31.35
CA PRO A 491 39.37 -6.35 -30.08
C PRO A 491 40.89 -5.95 -30.22
N LYS A 492 41.61 -6.00 -29.08
CA LYS A 492 43.08 -6.14 -28.86
C LYS A 492 43.97 -4.88 -28.74
N ARG A 493 44.54 -4.69 -27.54
CA ARG A 493 46.01 -4.71 -27.20
C ARG A 493 46.19 -4.40 -25.70
N GLN A 494 46.64 -5.37 -24.91
CA GLN A 494 48.01 -5.60 -24.41
C GLN A 494 48.38 -4.80 -23.15
N HIS A 495 48.81 -5.56 -22.14
CA HIS A 495 49.32 -5.14 -20.84
C HIS A 495 50.48 -4.13 -20.90
N SER A 496 50.52 -3.19 -19.96
CA SER A 496 51.74 -2.90 -19.18
C SER A 496 51.40 -2.23 -17.85
N VAL A 497 52.04 -2.74 -16.80
CA VAL A 497 52.02 -2.33 -15.41
C VAL A 497 52.73 -0.98 -15.22
N HIS A 498 52.16 -0.06 -14.44
CA HIS A 498 52.97 0.77 -13.54
C HIS A 498 52.19 1.27 -12.31
N SER A 499 52.77 0.93 -11.17
CA SER A 499 52.52 1.34 -9.79
C SER A 499 52.29 2.85 -9.60
N GLY A 500 51.30 3.19 -8.77
CA GLY A 500 51.14 4.51 -8.15
C GLY A 500 50.03 4.49 -7.12
N LEU A 501 50.37 4.27 -5.85
CA LEU A 501 49.46 4.44 -4.72
C LEU A 501 49.06 5.91 -4.59
N VAL A 502 47.76 6.19 -4.66
CA VAL A 502 47.13 7.40 -4.09
C VAL A 502 45.89 6.90 -3.34
N PRO A 503 45.72 7.20 -2.04
CA PRO A 503 44.48 6.86 -1.35
C PRO A 503 43.37 7.73 -1.93
N PHE A 504 42.39 7.11 -2.58
CA PHE A 504 41.11 7.75 -2.88
C PHE A 504 40.35 7.80 -1.55
N GLU A 505 40.35 8.96 -0.90
CA GLU A 505 39.32 9.27 0.09
C GLU A 505 37.97 9.25 -0.64
N GLU A 506 37.11 8.30 -0.28
CA GLU A 506 35.69 8.37 -0.63
C GLU A 506 35.09 9.56 0.11
N GLU A 507 35.04 10.73 -0.54
CA GLU A 507 34.11 11.77 -0.15
C GLU A 507 32.69 11.20 -0.25
N HIS A 508 32.16 10.74 0.89
CA HIS A 508 30.74 10.48 1.08
C HIS A 508 30.00 11.82 0.98
N ASP A 509 29.75 12.25 -0.26
CA ASP A 509 28.87 13.37 -0.57
C ASP A 509 27.48 13.04 0.00
N THR A 510 27.22 13.58 1.19
CA THR A 510 26.00 13.32 1.93
C THR A 510 24.87 14.04 1.21
N PHE A 511 23.96 13.28 0.59
CA PHE A 511 22.81 13.85 -0.13
C PHE A 511 22.05 14.83 0.79
N THR A 512 21.99 16.09 0.37
CA THR A 512 21.27 17.15 1.07
C THR A 512 19.85 17.24 0.54
N TRP A 513 18.86 17.25 1.44
CA TRP A 513 17.43 17.32 1.11
C TRP A 513 17.01 18.74 0.69
N ASN A 514 17.69 19.32 -0.28
CA ASN A 514 17.31 20.61 -0.85
C ASN A 514 16.18 20.41 -1.85
N ARG A 515 14.95 20.79 -1.47
CA ARG A 515 13.82 20.91 -2.40
C ARG A 515 14.10 22.01 -3.42
N SER A 516 14.84 21.68 -4.47
CA SER A 516 15.03 22.55 -5.63
C SER A 516 13.79 22.45 -6.52
N TYR A 517 12.80 23.30 -6.24
CA TYR A 517 11.67 23.51 -7.13
C TYR A 517 12.14 24.32 -8.34
N THR A 518 12.67 23.65 -9.35
CA THR A 518 12.87 24.24 -10.68
C THR A 518 12.22 23.40 -11.76
N ARG A 519 11.26 24.05 -12.43
CA ARG A 519 10.57 23.76 -13.70
C ARG A 519 9.28 22.97 -13.67
#